data_AF-A0AAV9PQ48-F1
#
_entry.id   AF-A0AAV9PQ48-F1
#
_cell.length_a   1.000
_cell.length_b   1.000
_cell.length_c   1.000
_cell.angle_alpha   90.00
_cell.angle_beta   90.00
_cell.angle_gamma   90.00
#
_symmetry.space_group_name_H-M   'P 1'
#
loop_
_entity.id
_entity.type
_entity.pdbx_description
1 polymer ?
#
loop_
_entity_poly.entity_id
_entity_poly.type
_entity_poly.pdbx_seq_one_letter_code
_entity_poly.pdbx_strand_id
1 'polypeptide(L)'
;AHFPPGSSGVLVLTSRNAECKQYATADFVALEGLSPNEATQLLLKAADVASDQRPLLEDDARGVATLLQSHPLALIQAGVYVGRGHCTLEEYPKVYERQRKRLLKFRPSQAQSRYRDVYATFEASVEILQASQTQSSRDALELLPLLAMCGPSQLPLFVFEAAWNGAQKIPKDESANE
;
A
#
# COMPACT_ATOMS: atom_id res chain seq x y z
N ALA A 1 -11.30 -26.24 24.29
CA ALA A 1 -12.15 -25.17 23.74
C ALA A 1 -11.44 -23.83 23.96
N HIS A 2 -11.23 -23.04 22.91
CA HIS A 2 -10.43 -21.79 22.97
C HIS A 2 -11.26 -20.53 23.23
N PHE A 3 -12.59 -20.63 23.17
CA PHE A 3 -13.51 -19.51 23.38
C PHE A 3 -14.53 -19.85 24.46
N PRO A 4 -14.95 -18.88 25.30
CA PRO A 4 -15.96 -19.12 26.32
C PRO A 4 -17.29 -19.48 25.66
N PRO A 5 -18.00 -20.50 26.15
CA PRO A 5 -19.32 -20.86 25.65
C PRO A 5 -20.34 -19.78 26.01
N GLY A 6 -21.20 -19.40 25.07
CA GLY A 6 -22.29 -18.45 25.32
C GLY A 6 -23.07 -18.14 24.05
N SER A 7 -24.37 -17.88 24.17
CA SER A 7 -25.28 -17.57 23.05
C SER A 7 -25.57 -16.08 22.89
N SER A 8 -25.03 -15.22 23.77
CA SER A 8 -25.36 -13.80 23.84
C SER A 8 -24.43 -12.89 23.05
N GLY A 9 -23.54 -13.45 22.22
CA GLY A 9 -22.56 -12.66 21.47
C GLY A 9 -21.99 -13.40 20.27
N VAL A 10 -21.44 -12.62 19.33
CA VAL A 10 -20.78 -13.12 18.11
C VAL A 10 -19.31 -12.70 18.17
N LEU A 11 -18.40 -13.64 17.93
CA LEU A 11 -16.97 -13.39 17.80
C LEU A 11 -16.59 -13.35 16.31
N VAL A 12 -15.99 -12.25 15.87
CA VAL A 12 -15.45 -12.11 14.51
C VAL A 12 -13.93 -12.28 14.59
N LEU A 13 -13.42 -13.34 13.96
CA LEU A 13 -11.98 -13.59 13.86
C LEU A 13 -11.51 -13.22 12.45
N THR A 14 -10.51 -12.34 12.37
CA THR A 14 -9.80 -12.07 11.11
C THR A 14 -8.38 -12.62 11.22
N SER A 15 -7.94 -13.35 10.21
CA SER A 15 -6.61 -13.98 10.20
C SER A 15 -6.12 -14.18 8.78
N ARG A 16 -4.79 -14.12 8.60
CA ARG A 16 -4.13 -14.53 7.36
C ARG A 16 -3.87 -16.05 7.31
N ASN A 17 -3.96 -16.73 8.46
CA ASN A 17 -3.76 -18.16 8.53
C ASN A 17 -5.06 -18.89 8.19
N ALA A 18 -5.10 -19.57 7.05
CA ALA A 18 -6.27 -20.32 6.59
C ALA A 18 -6.66 -21.47 7.54
N GLU A 19 -5.72 -22.02 8.32
CA GLU A 19 -6.00 -23.05 9.32
C GLU A 19 -6.90 -22.54 10.46
N CYS A 20 -6.99 -21.22 10.66
CA CYS A 20 -7.92 -20.63 11.63
C CYS A 20 -9.40 -20.87 11.25
N LYS A 21 -9.70 -21.33 10.03
CA LYS A 21 -11.06 -21.74 9.64
C LYS A 21 -11.65 -22.80 10.57
N GLN A 22 -10.81 -23.62 11.22
CA GLN A 22 -11.24 -24.63 12.18
C GLN A 22 -11.95 -24.04 13.41
N TYR A 23 -11.78 -22.74 13.67
CA TYR A 23 -12.40 -22.02 14.78
C TYR A 23 -13.75 -21.40 14.41
N ALA A 24 -14.14 -21.43 13.14
CA ALA A 24 -15.42 -20.90 12.69
C ALA A 24 -16.56 -21.86 13.09
N THR A 25 -17.41 -21.42 14.03
CA THR A 25 -18.56 -22.19 14.50
C THR A 25 -19.87 -21.81 13.80
N ALA A 26 -19.94 -20.61 13.22
CA ALA A 26 -21.11 -20.10 12.51
C ALA A 26 -20.85 -20.00 11.00
N ASP A 27 -19.85 -19.21 10.59
CA ASP A 27 -19.52 -18.99 9.19
C ASP A 27 -18.02 -18.71 9.00
N PHE A 28 -17.52 -19.01 7.81
CA PHE A 28 -16.16 -18.72 7.37
C PHE A 28 -16.19 -17.99 6.02
N VAL A 29 -15.62 -16.79 5.98
CA VAL A 29 -15.54 -15.97 4.78
C VAL A 29 -14.09 -15.89 4.29
N ALA A 30 -13.80 -16.49 3.14
CA ALA A 30 -12.51 -16.35 2.49
C ALA A 30 -12.39 -14.97 1.82
N LEU A 31 -11.43 -14.16 2.27
CA LEU A 31 -11.14 -12.84 1.66
C LEU A 31 -10.17 -12.99 0.49
N GLU A 32 -10.73 -13.23 -0.69
CA GLU A 32 -9.99 -13.33 -1.96
C GLU A 32 -9.81 -11.96 -2.64
N GLY A 33 -9.34 -11.93 -3.88
CA GLY A 33 -9.31 -10.71 -4.69
C GLY A 33 -10.73 -10.24 -4.99
N LEU A 34 -10.88 -8.96 -5.35
CA LEU A 34 -12.17 -8.43 -5.79
C LEU A 34 -12.63 -9.09 -7.08
N SER A 35 -13.94 -9.09 -7.33
CA SER A 35 -14.44 -9.47 -8.65
C SER A 35 -13.83 -8.55 -9.73
N PRO A 36 -13.68 -9.00 -10.99
CA PRO A 36 -13.10 -8.18 -12.05
C PRO A 36 -13.76 -6.80 -12.20
N ASN A 37 -15.08 -6.72 -12.05
CA ASN A 37 -15.83 -5.47 -12.13
C ASN A 37 -15.53 -4.54 -10.95
N GLU A 38 -15.57 -5.07 -9.71
CA GLU A 38 -15.25 -4.29 -8.51
C GLU A 38 -13.79 -3.83 -8.51
N ALA A 39 -12.87 -4.68 -8.97
CA ALA A 39 -11.45 -4.37 -9.08
C ALA A 39 -11.21 -3.22 -10.07
N THR A 40 -11.83 -3.29 -11.25
CA THR A 40 -11.75 -2.25 -12.28
C THR A 40 -12.33 -0.93 -11.78
N GLN A 41 -13.50 -0.98 -11.14
CA GLN A 41 -14.14 0.20 -10.56
C GLN A 41 -13.31 0.82 -9.43
N LEU A 42 -12.73 0.00 -8.54
CA LEU A 42 -11.87 0.47 -7.46
C LEU A 42 -10.63 1.17 -8.02
N LEU A 43 -9.99 0.59 -9.03
CA LEU A 43 -8.82 1.17 -9.68
C LEU A 43 -9.14 2.53 -10.32
N LEU A 44 -10.19 2.60 -11.14
CA LEU A 44 -10.63 3.85 -11.79
C LEU A 44 -11.01 4.92 -10.78
N LYS A 45 -11.66 4.53 -9.67
CA LYS A 45 -11.98 5.44 -8.58
C LYS A 45 -10.72 5.95 -7.87
N ALA A 46 -9.76 5.07 -7.60
CA ALA A 46 -8.49 5.45 -6.96
C ALA A 46 -7.62 6.34 -7.87
N ALA A 47 -7.73 6.18 -9.18
CA ALA A 47 -7.11 7.05 -10.19
C ALA A 47 -7.86 8.37 -10.43
N ASP A 48 -8.92 8.65 -9.68
CA ASP A 48 -9.75 9.84 -9.80
C ASP A 48 -10.28 10.09 -11.23
N VAL A 49 -10.58 8.99 -11.95
CA VAL A 49 -11.11 9.06 -13.31
C VAL A 49 -12.58 9.49 -13.29
N ALA A 50 -12.86 10.60 -13.97
CA ALA A 50 -14.20 11.16 -14.14
C ALA A 50 -15.14 10.16 -14.84
N SER A 51 -16.40 10.12 -14.42
CA SER A 51 -17.37 9.08 -14.83
C SER A 51 -17.58 8.99 -16.34
N ASP A 52 -17.47 10.10 -17.05
CA ASP A 52 -17.57 10.23 -18.51
C ASP A 52 -16.37 9.63 -19.25
N GLN A 53 -15.20 9.59 -18.63
CA GLN A 53 -13.97 9.05 -19.21
C GLN A 53 -13.79 7.55 -18.93
N ARG A 54 -14.50 7.00 -17.93
CA ARG A 54 -14.37 5.58 -17.53
C ARG A 54 -14.58 4.58 -18.65
N PRO A 55 -15.59 4.73 -19.55
CA PRO A 55 -15.78 3.77 -20.63
C PRO A 55 -14.59 3.68 -21.59
N LEU A 56 -13.84 4.79 -21.77
CA LEU A 56 -12.68 4.85 -22.65
C LEU A 56 -11.45 4.13 -22.05
N LEU A 57 -11.37 4.06 -20.72
CA LEU A 57 -10.24 3.51 -19.99
C LEU A 57 -10.53 2.13 -19.38
N GLU A 58 -11.70 1.56 -19.68
CA GLU A 58 -12.20 0.36 -19.00
C GLU A 58 -11.33 -0.87 -19.30
N ASP A 59 -10.89 -1.03 -20.54
CA ASP A 59 -10.06 -2.17 -20.96
C ASP A 59 -8.66 -2.10 -20.34
N ASP A 60 -8.03 -0.91 -20.34
CA ASP A 60 -6.72 -0.71 -19.70
C ASP A 60 -6.81 -0.93 -18.19
N ALA A 61 -7.86 -0.38 -17.54
CA ALA A 61 -8.10 -0.57 -16.13
C ALA A 61 -8.30 -2.05 -15.78
N ARG A 62 -9.03 -2.80 -16.62
CA ARG A 62 -9.22 -4.24 -16.45
C ARG A 62 -7.93 -5.03 -16.62
N GLY A 63 -7.07 -4.63 -17.56
CA GLY A 63 -5.73 -5.17 -17.74
C GLY A 63 -4.87 -4.99 -16.49
N VAL A 64 -4.82 -3.78 -15.94
CA VAL A 64 -4.10 -3.48 -14.69
C VAL A 64 -4.71 -4.21 -13.49
N ALA A 65 -6.04 -4.29 -13.40
CA ALA A 65 -6.71 -5.00 -12.32
C ALA A 65 -6.36 -6.49 -12.31
N THR A 66 -6.32 -7.11 -13.49
CA THR A 66 -5.90 -8.50 -13.68
C THR A 66 -4.42 -8.70 -13.32
N LEU A 67 -3.55 -7.78 -13.77
CA LEU A 67 -2.12 -7.79 -13.47
C LEU A 67 -1.85 -7.79 -11.96
N LEU A 68 -2.65 -7.05 -11.19
CA LEU A 68 -2.55 -6.92 -9.74
C LEU A 68 -3.40 -7.95 -8.97
N GLN A 69 -3.83 -9.01 -9.65
CA GLN A 69 -4.62 -10.12 -9.09
C GLN A 69 -5.85 -9.65 -8.31
N SER A 70 -6.46 -8.55 -8.73
CA SER A 70 -7.59 -7.90 -8.05
C SER A 70 -7.35 -7.62 -6.56
N HIS A 71 -6.09 -7.43 -6.13
CA HIS A 71 -5.77 -7.17 -4.73
C HIS A 71 -6.11 -5.72 -4.34
N PRO A 72 -7.08 -5.46 -3.43
CA PRO A 72 -7.61 -4.11 -3.17
C PRO A 72 -6.54 -3.06 -2.89
N LEU A 73 -5.57 -3.38 -2.03
CA LEU A 73 -4.51 -2.44 -1.66
C LEU A 73 -3.57 -2.11 -2.84
N ALA A 74 -3.26 -3.08 -3.69
CA ALA A 74 -2.40 -2.87 -4.84
C ALA A 74 -3.12 -2.01 -5.89
N LEU A 75 -4.42 -2.25 -6.08
CA LEU A 75 -5.28 -1.44 -6.95
C LEU A 75 -5.36 0.01 -6.48
N ILE A 76 -5.54 0.25 -5.18
CA ILE A 76 -5.57 1.61 -4.61
C ILE A 76 -4.24 2.32 -4.86
N GLN A 77 -3.11 1.64 -4.59
CA GLN A 77 -1.78 2.23 -4.80
C GLN A 77 -1.51 2.51 -6.29
N ALA A 78 -1.86 1.59 -7.18
CA ALA A 78 -1.74 1.77 -8.63
C ALA A 78 -2.62 2.90 -9.14
N GLY A 79 -3.88 2.95 -8.68
CA GLY A 79 -4.82 4.00 -9.05
C GLY A 79 -4.31 5.37 -8.62
N VAL A 80 -3.92 5.54 -7.35
CA VAL A 80 -3.36 6.81 -6.86
C VAL A 80 -2.09 7.20 -7.61
N TYR A 81 -1.24 6.23 -7.96
CA TYR A 81 -0.03 6.48 -8.76
C TYR A 81 -0.38 7.07 -10.14
N VAL A 82 -1.35 6.46 -10.83
CA VAL A 82 -1.86 6.93 -12.13
C VAL A 82 -2.57 8.27 -12.00
N GLY A 83 -3.46 8.44 -11.01
CA GLY A 83 -4.23 9.67 -10.80
C GLY A 83 -3.38 10.89 -10.44
N ARG A 84 -2.16 10.67 -9.91
CA ARG A 84 -1.15 11.71 -9.73
C ARG A 84 -0.36 12.07 -11.00
N GLY A 85 -0.69 11.44 -12.13
CA GLY A 85 -0.06 11.70 -13.43
C GLY A 85 1.33 11.09 -13.59
N HIS A 86 1.69 10.07 -12.82
CA HIS A 86 3.01 9.43 -12.93
C HIS A 86 3.13 8.50 -14.16
N CYS A 87 2.02 7.98 -14.66
CA CYS A 87 1.88 7.28 -15.94
C CYS A 87 0.40 7.15 -16.31
N THR A 88 0.10 6.70 -17.52
CA THR A 88 -1.26 6.27 -17.90
C THR A 88 -1.58 4.85 -17.42
N LEU A 89 -2.85 4.43 -17.49
CA LEU A 89 -3.24 3.04 -17.21
C LEU A 89 -2.61 2.05 -18.21
N GLU A 90 -2.50 2.44 -19.48
CA GLU A 90 -1.84 1.66 -20.53
C GLU A 90 -0.34 1.45 -20.25
N GLU A 91 0.34 2.47 -19.69
CA GLU A 91 1.77 2.43 -19.38
C GLU A 91 2.08 1.70 -18.06
N TYR A 92 1.12 1.66 -17.14
CA TYR A 92 1.30 1.13 -15.79
C TYR A 92 1.88 -0.29 -15.74
N PRO A 93 1.47 -1.26 -16.59
CA PRO A 93 2.07 -2.59 -16.61
C PRO A 93 3.60 -2.59 -16.78
N LYS A 94 4.15 -1.66 -17.56
CA LYS A 94 5.60 -1.54 -17.76
C LYS A 94 6.29 -1.06 -16.48
N VAL A 95 5.69 -0.09 -15.77
CA VAL A 95 6.17 0.41 -14.48
C VAL A 95 6.18 -0.73 -13.45
N TYR A 96 5.06 -1.43 -13.33
CA TYR A 96 4.91 -2.58 -12.44
C TYR A 96 5.96 -3.66 -12.73
N GLU A 97 6.15 -4.05 -14.00
CA GLU A 97 7.14 -5.06 -14.37
C GLU A 97 8.56 -4.67 -14.01
N ARG A 98 8.94 -3.41 -14.23
CA ARG A 98 10.27 -2.89 -13.88
C ARG A 98 10.52 -3.05 -12.38
N GLN A 99 9.57 -2.62 -11.55
CA GLN A 99 9.70 -2.73 -10.10
C GLN A 99 9.63 -4.17 -9.61
N ARG A 100 8.74 -4.98 -10.19
CA ARG A 100 8.65 -6.41 -9.90
C ARG A 100 9.96 -7.14 -10.20
N LYS A 101 10.65 -6.81 -11.29
CA LYS A 101 11.98 -7.37 -11.63
C LYS A 101 13.05 -6.91 -10.65
N ARG A 102 13.05 -5.64 -10.24
CA ARG A 102 13.95 -5.10 -9.20
C ARG A 102 13.77 -5.83 -7.86
N LEU A 103 12.52 -6.01 -7.44
CA LEU A 103 12.15 -6.75 -6.22
C LEU A 103 12.48 -8.24 -6.26
N LEU A 104 12.65 -8.84 -7.43
CA LEU A 104 13.08 -10.24 -7.55
C LEU A 104 14.59 -10.42 -7.37
N LYS A 105 15.40 -9.39 -7.65
CA LYS A 105 16.87 -9.47 -7.50
C LYS A 105 17.31 -9.53 -6.05
N PHE A 106 16.48 -9.05 -5.13
CA PHE A 106 16.72 -9.05 -3.68
C PHE A 106 15.64 -9.89 -2.98
N ARG A 107 15.77 -11.24 -2.94
CA ARG A 107 14.81 -12.07 -2.17
C ARG A 107 15.42 -13.20 -1.36
N PRO A 108 15.17 -13.22 -0.03
CA PRO A 108 14.95 -14.45 0.72
C PRO A 108 13.63 -15.10 0.28
N SER A 109 13.57 -16.43 0.33
CA SER A 109 12.44 -17.27 -0.11
C SER A 109 11.05 -16.89 0.45
N GLN A 110 10.98 -16.14 1.56
CA GLN A 110 9.74 -15.76 2.24
C GLN A 110 8.87 -14.71 1.52
N ALA A 111 9.41 -13.95 0.56
CA ALA A 111 8.66 -12.90 -0.13
C ALA A 111 7.74 -13.40 -1.26
N GLN A 112 7.61 -14.72 -1.47
CA GLN A 112 6.72 -15.33 -2.49
C GLN A 112 5.23 -15.03 -2.29
N SER A 113 4.84 -14.43 -1.17
CA SER A 113 3.46 -14.12 -0.80
C SER A 113 2.71 -13.20 -1.78
N ARG A 114 1.38 -13.32 -1.74
CA ARG A 114 0.31 -12.49 -2.34
C ARG A 114 0.54 -10.97 -2.28
N TYR A 115 1.46 -10.50 -1.43
CA TYR A 115 1.83 -9.08 -1.27
C TYR A 115 2.90 -8.58 -2.25
N ARG A 116 3.40 -9.44 -3.13
CA ARG A 116 4.40 -9.03 -4.14
C ARG A 116 3.92 -7.84 -4.97
N ASP A 117 2.64 -7.79 -5.27
CA ASP A 117 2.07 -6.72 -6.08
C ASP A 117 2.03 -5.42 -5.31
N VAL A 118 1.63 -5.47 -4.03
CA VAL A 118 1.66 -4.33 -3.09
C VAL A 118 3.07 -3.77 -2.94
N TYR A 119 4.09 -4.61 -2.87
CA TYR A 119 5.48 -4.12 -2.81
C TYR A 119 5.91 -3.47 -4.12
N ALA A 120 5.57 -4.05 -5.26
CA ALA A 120 5.93 -3.48 -6.56
C ALA A 120 5.27 -2.11 -6.78
N THR A 121 4.00 -1.96 -6.39
CA THR A 121 3.26 -0.69 -6.46
C THR A 121 3.81 0.35 -5.48
N PHE A 122 4.21 -0.07 -4.27
CA PHE A 122 4.85 0.80 -3.29
C PHE A 122 6.24 1.29 -3.75
N GLU A 123 7.09 0.39 -4.25
CA GLU A 123 8.42 0.74 -4.77
C GLU A 123 8.36 1.71 -5.95
N ALA A 124 7.34 1.60 -6.81
CA ALA A 124 7.12 2.57 -7.88
C ALA A 124 6.90 3.98 -7.32
N SER A 125 6.15 4.10 -6.22
CA SER A 125 5.92 5.39 -5.54
C SER A 125 7.19 5.91 -4.88
N VAL A 126 8.01 5.03 -4.29
CA VAL A 126 9.31 5.40 -3.71
C VAL A 126 10.27 5.93 -4.78
N GLU A 127 10.30 5.31 -5.97
CA GLU A 127 11.12 5.78 -7.09
C GLU A 127 10.74 7.21 -7.54
N ILE A 128 9.44 7.54 -7.53
CA ILE A 128 8.97 8.91 -7.79
C ILE A 128 9.46 9.88 -6.72
N LEU A 129 9.40 9.51 -5.44
CA LEU A 129 9.95 10.34 -4.36
C LEU A 129 11.45 10.56 -4.51
N GLN A 130 12.20 9.55 -4.96
CA GLN A 130 13.65 9.65 -5.19
C GLN A 130 13.99 10.56 -6.37
N ALA A 131 13.17 10.54 -7.43
CA ALA A 131 13.36 11.41 -8.60
C ALA A 131 12.92 12.86 -8.33
N SER A 132 12.00 13.06 -7.38
CA SER A 132 11.53 14.39 -6.95
C SER A 132 12.60 15.14 -6.16
N GLN A 133 12.87 16.38 -6.55
CA GLN A 133 13.85 17.25 -5.87
C GLN A 133 13.24 18.12 -4.77
N THR A 134 12.00 17.84 -4.35
CA THR A 134 11.33 18.63 -3.31
C THR A 134 11.80 18.23 -1.92
N GLN A 135 11.77 19.19 -0.98
CA GLN A 135 12.09 18.90 0.42
C GLN A 135 11.17 17.83 1.01
N SER A 136 9.86 17.93 0.76
CA SER A 136 8.88 16.97 1.26
C SER A 136 9.13 15.54 0.76
N SER A 137 9.66 15.37 -0.47
CA SER A 137 10.03 14.04 -0.95
C SER A 137 11.26 13.48 -0.22
N ARG A 138 12.25 14.31 0.09
CA ARG A 138 13.41 13.93 0.91
C ARG A 138 12.97 13.55 2.33
N ASP A 139 12.18 14.40 2.96
CA ASP A 139 11.65 14.16 4.32
C ASP A 139 10.85 12.85 4.37
N ALA A 140 10.00 12.59 3.36
CA ALA A 140 9.23 11.36 3.28
C ALA A 140 10.14 10.12 3.17
N LEU A 141 11.19 10.17 2.36
CA LEU A 141 12.15 9.08 2.21
C LEU A 141 12.93 8.81 3.51
N GLU A 142 13.28 9.85 4.26
CA GLU A 142 13.96 9.73 5.56
C GLU A 142 13.03 9.18 6.66
N LEU A 143 11.73 9.48 6.58
CA LEU A 143 10.75 9.00 7.54
C LEU A 143 10.44 7.50 7.39
N LEU A 144 10.50 6.96 6.17
CA LEU A 144 10.15 5.55 5.90
C LEU A 144 10.97 4.53 6.74
N PRO A 145 12.31 4.64 6.86
CA PRO A 145 13.10 3.79 7.76
C PRO A 145 12.67 3.90 9.24
N LEU A 146 12.34 5.10 9.72
CA LEU A 146 11.88 5.29 11.10
C LEU A 146 10.55 4.58 11.35
N LEU A 147 9.63 4.65 10.38
CA LEU A 147 8.36 3.92 10.43
C LEU A 147 8.57 2.41 10.35
N ALA A 148 9.59 1.93 9.63
CA ALA A 148 9.90 0.50 9.56
C ALA A 148 10.41 -0.07 10.89
N MET A 149 10.95 0.77 11.79
CA MET A 149 11.32 0.39 13.15
C MET A 149 10.11 0.30 14.09
N CYS A 150 8.97 0.88 13.70
CA CYS A 150 7.73 0.75 14.43
C CYS A 150 7.12 -0.63 14.13
N GLY A 151 6.81 -1.39 15.18
CA GLY A 151 6.04 -2.62 15.03
C GLY A 151 4.61 -2.34 14.51
N PRO A 152 3.79 -3.38 14.27
CA PRO A 152 2.42 -3.24 13.77
C PRO A 152 1.44 -2.61 14.77
N SER A 153 1.92 -2.12 15.90
CA SER A 153 1.15 -1.36 16.88
C SER A 153 0.79 0.03 16.37
N GLN A 154 -0.14 0.72 17.04
CA GLN A 154 -0.42 2.12 16.76
C GLN A 154 0.87 2.93 16.82
N LEU A 155 1.06 3.81 15.84
CA LEU A 155 2.24 4.66 15.75
C LEU A 155 2.23 5.61 16.98
N PRO A 156 3.32 5.67 17.78
CA PRO A 156 3.37 6.53 18.95
C PRO A 156 3.58 7.99 18.53
N LEU A 157 2.53 8.64 18.04
CA LEU A 157 2.57 10.01 17.49
C LEU A 157 3.22 11.02 18.46
N PHE A 158 3.00 10.85 19.76
CA PHE A 158 3.61 11.70 20.78
C PHE A 158 5.14 11.72 20.72
N VAL A 159 5.80 10.63 20.29
CA VAL A 159 7.26 10.58 20.12
C VAL A 159 7.69 11.47 18.97
N PHE A 160 6.96 11.43 17.85
CA PHE A 160 7.22 12.27 16.68
C PHE A 160 6.96 13.75 17.00
N GLU A 161 5.87 14.05 17.71
CA GLU A 161 5.54 15.40 18.16
C GLU A 161 6.58 15.95 19.14
N ALA A 162 7.02 15.14 20.11
CA ALA A 162 8.06 15.52 21.05
C ALA A 162 9.39 15.77 20.34
N ALA A 163 9.77 14.91 19.40
CA ALA A 163 10.97 15.08 18.58
C ALA A 163 10.91 16.37 17.75
N TRP A 164 9.77 16.65 17.10
CA TRP A 164 9.54 17.88 16.35
C TRP A 164 9.66 19.13 17.22
N ASN A 165 8.97 19.15 18.36
CA ASN A 165 9.02 20.25 19.32
C ASN A 165 10.43 20.45 19.91
N GLY A 166 11.20 19.36 20.09
CA GLY A 166 12.60 19.40 20.50
C GLY A 166 13.48 20.02 19.43
N ALA A 167 13.34 19.57 18.18
CA ALA A 167 14.12 20.07 17.04
C ALA A 167 13.93 21.58 16.81
N GLN A 168 12.72 22.11 17.03
CA GLN A 168 12.46 23.55 16.92
C GLN A 168 13.18 24.42 17.96
N LYS A 169 13.61 23.83 19.09
CA LYS A 169 14.31 24.53 20.16
C LYS A 169 15.83 24.54 19.99
N ILE A 170 16.35 23.80 19.01
CA ILE A 170 17.78 23.78 18.70
C ILE A 170 18.09 25.11 17.97
N PRO A 171 19.00 25.95 18.50
CA PRO A 171 19.44 27.15 17.80
C PRO A 171 19.99 26.75 16.43
N LYS A 172 19.56 27.44 15.36
CA LYS A 172 20.24 27.29 14.07
C LYS A 172 21.63 27.89 14.25
N ASP A 173 22.65 27.07 14.04
CA ASP A 173 24.04 27.51 14.09
C ASP A 173 24.23 28.69 13.12
N GLU A 174 24.55 29.88 13.64
CA GLU A 174 25.03 31.04 12.86
C GLU A 174 26.54 30.89 12.56
N SER A 175 26.98 29.71 12.14
CA SER A 175 28.37 29.44 11.78
C SER A 175 28.51 29.07 10.31
N ALA A 176 28.20 30.04 9.45
CA ALA A 176 28.64 30.06 8.06
C ALA A 176 28.79 31.52 7.59
N ASN A 177 29.62 32.30 8.28
CA ASN A 177 30.20 33.55 7.79
C ASN A 177 31.53 33.80 8.52
N GLU A 178 32.57 33.08 8.10
CA GLU A 178 33.95 33.57 8.05
C GLU A 178 34.49 33.34 6.64
#